data_AF-A0A1Y4RBF3-F1
#
_entry.id   AF-A0A1Y4RBF3-F1
#
_cell.length_a   1.000
_cell.length_b   1.000
_cell.length_c   1.000
_cell.angle_alpha   90.00
_cell.angle_beta   90.00
_cell.angle_gamma   90.00
#
_symmetry.space_group_name_H-M   'P 1'
#
loop_
_entity.id
_entity.type
_entity.pdbx_description
1 polymer ?
#
loop_
_entity_poly.entity_id
_entity_poly.type
_entity_poly.pdbx_seq_one_letter_code
_entity_poly.pdbx_strand_id
1 'polypeptide(L)'
;MLTIFTCLNHNLQNKIFKDLKKYQMTFNVDQVPDFINKVFCLVSIRNCVMHCNSLEILIRFYNPKTHELRTISDRKKYLNMIKFLSIEKAHE
;
A
#
# COMPACT_ATOMS: atom_id res chain seq x y z
N MET A 1 -6.45 2.85 12.45
CA MET A 1 -6.28 1.87 13.54
C MET A 1 -4.84 1.80 14.06
N LEU A 2 -3.79 1.96 13.24
CA LEU A 2 -2.39 2.02 13.72
C LEU A 2 -2.02 3.32 14.46
N THR A 3 -2.65 4.42 14.07
CA THR A 3 -2.50 5.74 14.71
C THR A 3 -2.82 5.69 16.20
N ILE A 4 -3.71 4.79 16.61
CA ILE A 4 -4.06 4.61 18.02
C ILE A 4 -2.89 3.96 18.76
N PHE A 5 -2.28 2.90 18.22
CA PHE A 5 -1.16 2.17 18.83
C PHE A 5 0.06 3.06 19.05
N THR A 6 0.45 3.84 18.03
CA THR A 6 1.63 4.73 18.10
C THR A 6 1.44 5.89 19.08
N CYS A 7 0.19 6.28 19.36
CA CYS A 7 -0.14 7.32 20.34
C CYS A 7 -0.25 6.81 21.78
N LEU A 8 -0.20 5.49 22.01
CA LEU A 8 -0.17 4.94 23.36
C LEU A 8 1.19 5.19 24.02
N ASN A 9 1.21 5.28 25.35
CA ASN A 9 2.47 5.30 26.08
C ASN A 9 3.26 3.98 25.91
N HIS A 10 4.57 4.04 26.12
CA HIS A 10 5.46 2.89 25.93
C HIS A 10 5.08 1.66 26.77
N ASN A 11 4.58 1.86 27.99
CA ASN A 11 4.18 0.74 28.86
C ASN A 11 3.01 -0.04 28.24
N LEU A 12 2.02 0.67 27.71
CA LEU A 12 0.85 0.06 27.09
C LEU A 12 1.18 -0.56 25.73
N GLN A 13 2.04 0.09 24.93
CA GLN A 13 2.57 -0.49 23.69
C GLN A 13 3.29 -1.82 23.95
N ASN A 14 4.18 -1.85 24.94
CA ASN A 14 4.92 -3.06 25.31
C ASN A 14 3.99 -4.18 25.81
N LYS A 15 2.95 -3.84 26.57
CA LYS A 15 1.94 -4.81 27.03
C LYS A 15 1.20 -5.44 25.86
N ILE A 16 0.68 -4.62 24.94
CA ILE A 16 -0.01 -5.08 23.74
C ILE A 16 0.94 -5.90 22.86
N PHE A 17 2.18 -5.45 22.67
CA PHE A 17 3.17 -6.15 21.87
C PHE A 17 3.51 -7.53 22.44
N LYS A 18 3.63 -7.64 23.77
CA LYS A 18 3.84 -8.93 24.45
C LYS A 18 2.66 -9.88 24.21
N ASP A 19 1.44 -9.37 24.19
CA ASP A 19 0.26 -10.19 23.86
C ASP A 19 0.26 -10.60 22.38
N LEU A 20 0.56 -9.70 21.45
CA LEU A 20 0.73 -10.02 20.03
C LEU A 20 1.81 -11.09 19.79
N LYS A 21 2.89 -11.07 20.57
CA LYS A 21 3.97 -12.06 20.50
C LYS A 21 3.48 -13.47 20.81
N LYS A 22 2.56 -13.63 21.76
CA LYS A 22 1.93 -14.93 22.08
C LYS A 22 1.18 -15.52 20.89
N TYR A 23 0.56 -14.66 20.09
CA TYR A 23 -0.20 -15.05 18.89
C TYR A 23 0.65 -15.08 17.61
N GLN A 24 1.98 -14.90 17.72
CA GLN A 24 2.89 -14.81 16.56
C GLN A 24 2.52 -13.68 15.58
N MET A 25 1.88 -12.62 16.06
CA MET A 25 1.41 -11.49 15.25
C MET A 25 2.41 -10.33 15.19
N THR A 26 3.69 -10.57 15.48
CA THR A 26 4.74 -9.54 15.53
C THR A 26 5.61 -9.49 14.27
N PHE A 27 5.25 -10.19 13.20
CA PHE A 27 6.04 -10.25 11.95
C PHE A 27 7.50 -10.70 12.19
N ASN A 28 7.69 -11.60 13.16
CA ASN A 28 8.98 -12.13 13.62
C ASN A 28 9.96 -11.05 14.08
N VAL A 29 9.46 -9.94 14.66
CA VAL A 29 10.30 -8.95 15.34
C VAL A 29 10.13 -9.06 16.85
N ASP A 30 11.16 -8.63 17.56
CA ASP A 30 11.24 -8.72 19.02
C ASP A 30 11.10 -7.37 19.74
N GLN A 31 11.12 -6.27 18.99
CA GLN A 31 11.08 -4.91 19.54
C GLN A 31 9.90 -4.13 18.96
N VAL A 32 9.26 -3.30 19.80
CA VAL A 32 8.13 -2.44 19.41
C VAL A 32 8.48 -1.48 18.26
N PRO A 33 9.65 -0.81 18.23
CA PRO A 33 10.03 0.04 17.11
C PRO A 33 10.08 -0.71 15.77
N ASP A 34 10.66 -1.92 15.77
CA ASP A 34 10.76 -2.75 14.56
C ASP A 34 9.39 -3.21 14.09
N PHE A 35 8.49 -3.51 15.03
CA PHE A 35 7.11 -3.85 14.75
C PHE A 35 6.37 -2.70 14.09
N ILE A 36 6.47 -1.49 14.66
CA ILE A 36 5.88 -0.28 14.10
C ILE A 36 6.39 -0.04 12.68
N ASN A 37 7.71 -0.12 12.48
CA ASN A 37 8.35 0.05 11.17
C ASN A 37 7.85 -0.97 10.15
N LYS A 38 7.76 -2.26 10.52
CA LYS A 38 7.21 -3.29 9.61
C LYS A 38 5.77 -3.03 9.25
N VAL A 39 4.92 -2.63 10.20
CA VAL A 39 3.52 -2.36 9.86
C VAL A 39 3.37 -1.13 8.97
N PHE A 40 4.13 -0.06 9.19
CA PHE A 40 4.15 1.08 8.27
C PHE A 40 4.62 0.68 6.87
N CYS A 41 5.66 -0.15 6.78
CA CYS A 41 6.12 -0.71 5.51
C CYS A 41 5.01 -1.51 4.81
N LEU A 42 4.32 -2.40 5.54
CA LEU A 42 3.21 -3.19 5.00
C LEU A 42 2.03 -2.34 4.54
N VAL A 43 1.69 -1.26 5.25
CA VAL A 43 0.66 -0.30 4.81
C VAL A 43 1.09 0.38 3.50
N SER A 44 2.34 0.82 3.40
CA SER A 44 2.89 1.41 2.18
C SER A 44 2.93 0.41 1.03
N ILE A 45 3.29 -0.86 1.29
CA ILE A 45 3.25 -1.94 0.29
C ILE A 45 1.80 -2.23 -0.11
N ARG A 46 0.86 -2.36 0.83
CA ARG A 46 -0.57 -2.55 0.53
C ARG A 46 -1.08 -1.41 -0.32
N ASN A 47 -0.77 -0.17 0.04
CA ASN A 47 -1.17 1.01 -0.71
C ASN A 47 -0.51 1.00 -2.09
N CYS A 48 0.78 0.69 -2.19
CA CYS A 48 1.49 0.55 -3.46
C CYS A 48 0.84 -0.54 -4.32
N VAL A 49 0.66 -1.76 -3.83
CA VAL A 49 0.01 -2.86 -4.55
C VAL A 49 -1.41 -2.50 -4.94
N MET A 50 -2.22 -1.92 -4.06
CA MET A 50 -3.60 -1.51 -4.36
C MET A 50 -3.65 -0.36 -5.39
N HIS A 51 -2.69 0.56 -5.37
CA HIS A 51 -2.61 1.71 -6.30
C HIS A 51 -1.80 1.43 -7.58
N CYS A 52 -0.96 0.40 -7.59
CA CYS A 52 -0.12 -0.03 -8.73
C CYS A 52 -0.70 -1.24 -9.46
N ASN A 53 -1.61 -2.00 -8.82
CA ASN A 53 -2.47 -2.98 -9.50
C ASN A 53 -3.70 -2.32 -10.14
N SER A 54 -3.93 -1.02 -9.95
CA SER A 54 -4.87 -0.28 -10.78
C SER A 54 -4.18 0.08 -12.09
N LEU A 55 -4.86 -0.12 -13.21
CA LEU A 55 -4.41 0.35 -14.53
C LEU A 55 -4.12 1.86 -14.54
N GLU A 56 -4.53 2.60 -13.51
CA GLU A 56 -4.25 4.02 -13.33
C GLU A 56 -2.76 4.32 -13.15
N ILE A 57 -1.91 3.34 -12.77
CA ILE A 57 -0.47 3.55 -12.80
C ILE A 57 0.06 3.88 -14.20
N LEU A 58 -0.60 3.38 -15.25
CA LEU A 58 -0.27 3.70 -16.63
C LEU A 58 -0.54 5.18 -16.95
N ILE A 59 -1.41 5.84 -16.17
CA ILE A 59 -1.71 7.27 -16.24
C ILE A 59 -0.71 8.08 -15.41
N ARG A 60 -0.19 7.53 -14.29
CA ARG A 60 0.59 8.26 -13.28
C ARG A 60 2.10 8.37 -13.60
N PHE A 61 2.41 8.90 -14.77
CA PHE A 61 3.59 9.76 -14.97
C PHE A 61 4.99 9.17 -15.18
N TYR A 62 5.21 7.87 -15.40
CA TYR A 62 6.56 7.41 -15.80
C TYR A 62 6.55 6.26 -16.81
N ASN A 63 7.34 6.40 -17.87
CA ASN A 63 7.63 5.33 -18.82
C ASN A 63 8.94 4.64 -18.40
N PRO A 64 8.88 3.43 -17.81
CA PRO A 64 10.08 2.75 -17.32
C PRO A 64 11.03 2.30 -18.43
N LYS A 65 10.56 2.21 -19.69
CA LYS A 65 11.42 1.83 -20.82
C LYS A 65 12.30 2.97 -21.31
N THR A 66 11.76 4.19 -21.30
CA THR A 66 12.45 5.38 -21.82
C THR A 66 13.01 6.26 -20.70
N HIS A 67 12.70 5.95 -19.44
CA HIS A 67 13.05 6.78 -18.28
C HIS A 67 12.49 8.21 -18.33
N GLU A 68 11.38 8.41 -19.03
CA GLU A 68 10.77 9.72 -19.27
C GLU A 68 9.30 9.78 -18.81
N LEU A 69 8.78 10.99 -18.66
CA LEU A 69 7.34 11.20 -18.41
C LEU A 69 6.54 10.77 -19.66
N ARG A 70 5.41 10.10 -19.43
CA ARG A 70 4.51 9.69 -20.52
C ARG A 70 3.87 10.91 -21.19
N THR A 71 3.64 10.81 -22.49
CA THR A 71 3.00 11.88 -23.25
C THR A 71 1.51 12.00 -22.92
N ILE A 72 0.91 13.15 -23.23
CA ILE A 72 -0.54 13.38 -23.08
C ILE A 72 -1.34 12.36 -23.92
N SER A 73 -0.81 11.96 -25.08
CA SER A 73 -1.41 10.93 -25.95
C SER A 73 -1.48 9.56 -25.28
N ASP A 74 -0.36 9.11 -24.69
CA ASP A 74 -0.30 7.86 -23.93
C ASP A 74 -1.28 7.85 -22.77
N ARG A 75 -1.33 8.96 -22.03
CA ARG A 75 -2.29 9.14 -20.93
C ARG A 75 -3.74 8.97 -21.40
N LYS A 76 -4.10 9.56 -22.55
CA LYS A 76 -5.45 9.46 -23.13
C LYS A 76 -5.77 8.02 -23.57
N LYS A 77 -4.80 7.33 -24.16
CA LYS A 77 -4.92 5.91 -24.55
C LYS A 77 -5.21 5.03 -23.33
N TYR A 78 -4.42 5.15 -22.26
CA TYR A 78 -4.62 4.34 -21.06
C TYR A 78 -5.93 4.69 -20.35
N LEU A 79 -6.31 5.97 -20.29
CA LEU A 79 -7.62 6.39 -19.76
C LEU A 79 -8.79 5.71 -20.51
N ASN A 80 -8.75 5.65 -21.84
CA ASN A 80 -9.79 5.01 -22.63
C ASN A 80 -9.87 3.49 -22.36
N MET A 81 -8.71 2.83 -22.25
CA MET A 81 -8.63 1.41 -21.94
C MET A 81 -9.18 1.09 -20.55
N ILE A 82 -8.87 1.93 -19.55
CA ILE A 82 -9.44 1.80 -18.19
C ILE A 82 -10.95 1.95 -18.21
N LYS A 83 -11.47 2.95 -18.93
CA LYS A 83 -12.91 3.17 -19.07
C LYS A 83 -13.60 1.97 -19.70
N PHE A 84 -13.06 1.44 -20.80
CA PHE A 84 -13.59 0.26 -21.47
C PHE A 84 -13.68 -0.95 -20.52
N LEU A 85 -12.57 -1.30 -19.85
CA LEU A 85 -12.51 -2.44 -18.95
C LEU A 85 -13.35 -2.26 -17.67
N SER A 86 -13.60 -1.02 -17.26
CA SER A 86 -14.46 -0.71 -16.12
C SER A 86 -15.95 -0.84 -16.46
N ILE A 87 -16.32 -0.69 -17.73
CA ILE A 87 -17.69 -0.92 -18.22
C ILE A 87 -17.98 -2.42 -18.30
N GLU A 88 -17.05 -3.24 -18.81
CA GLU A 88 -17.24 -4.71 -18.88
C GLU A 88 -17.49 -5.35 -17.50
N LYS A 89 -16.81 -4.85 -16.45
CA LYS A 89 -17.02 -5.31 -15.06
C LYS A 89 -18.40 -5.00 -14.48
N ALA A 90 -19.16 -4.09 -15.09
CA ALA A 90 -20.51 -3.70 -14.64
C ALA A 90 -21.63 -4.48 -15.35
N HIS A 91 -21.27 -5.37 -16.29
CA HIS A 91 -22.19 -6.18 -17.08
C HIS A 91 -22.19 -7.68 -16.70
N GLU A 92 -21.56 -8.04 -15.58
CA GLU A 92 -21.78 -9.31 -14.85
C GLU A 92 -22.72 -9.10 -13.66
#